data_AF-A0A7G6U1U7-F1
#
_entry.id   AF-A0A7G6U1U7-F1
#
_cell.length_a   1.000
_cell.length_b   1.000
_cell.length_c   1.000
_cell.angle_alpha   90.00
_cell.angle_beta   90.00
_cell.angle_gamma   90.00
#
_symmetry.space_group_name_H-M   'P 1'
#
loop_
_entity.id
_entity.type
_entity.pdbx_description
1 polymer ?
#
loop_
_entity_poly.entity_id
_entity_poly.type
_entity_poly.pdbx_seq_one_letter_code
_entity_poly.pdbx_strand_id
1 'polypeptide(L)' 'MQVIEITDLVEARRARLAQYHGLPRALQLNGQTVTGSVRSVVMDASAAKWTVKLVATPPVVDRKYRLRRSA' A
#
# COMPACT_ATOMS: atom_id res chain seq x y z
N MET A 1 10.70 1.62 -7.22
CA MET A 1 9.63 0.59 -7.20
C MET A 1 10.03 -0.42 -6.14
N GLN A 2 9.19 -0.65 -5.14
CA GLN A 2 9.49 -1.48 -3.97
C GLN A 2 8.69 -2.77 -4.06
N VAL A 3 9.30 -3.90 -3.70
CA VAL A 3 8.65 -5.21 -3.67
C VAL A 3 8.73 -5.70 -2.24
N ILE A 4 7.59 -6.09 -1.67
CA ILE A 4 7.49 -6.57 -0.29
C ILE A 4 6.74 -7.88 -0.29
N GLU A 5 7.32 -8.88 0.35
CA GLU A 5 6.69 -10.17 0.59
C GLU A 5 6.01 -10.14 1.94
N ILE A 6 4.72 -10.46 1.99
CA ILE A 6 3.96 -10.56 3.23
C ILE A 6 3.39 -11.98 3.36
N THR A 7 3.17 -12.40 4.60
CA THR A 7 2.55 -13.69 4.94
C THR A 7 1.23 -13.54 5.67
N ASP A 8 0.81 -12.32 5.99
CA ASP A 8 -0.47 -12.05 6.61
C ASP A 8 -1.56 -11.82 5.54
N LEU A 9 -2.62 -12.62 5.64
CA LEU A 9 -3.79 -12.54 4.77
C LEU A 9 -4.55 -11.22 4.96
N VAL A 10 -4.54 -10.64 6.16
CA VAL A 10 -5.19 -9.35 6.44
C VAL A 10 -4.47 -8.21 5.73
N GLU A 11 -3.13 -8.18 5.82
CA GLU A 11 -2.29 -7.23 5.09
C GLU A 11 -2.47 -7.39 3.57
N ALA A 12 -2.55 -8.62 3.07
CA ALA A 12 -2.76 -8.91 1.65
C ALA A 12 -4.11 -8.40 1.14
N ARG A 13 -5.19 -8.58 1.91
CA ARG A 13 -6.50 -8.03 1.59
C ARG A 13 -6.48 -6.49 1.57
N ARG A 14 -5.82 -5.85 2.54
CA ARG A 14 -5.66 -4.39 2.57
C ARG A 14 -4.89 -3.88 1.36
N ALA A 15 -3.81 -4.55 0.97
CA ALA A 15 -3.03 -4.22 -0.22
C ALA A 15 -3.86 -4.37 -1.51
N ARG A 16 -4.68 -5.43 -1.61
CA ARG A 16 -5.57 -5.66 -2.76
C ARG A 16 -6.66 -4.58 -2.88
N LEU A 17 -7.24 -4.17 -1.75
CA LEU A 17 -8.19 -3.06 -1.73
C LEU A 17 -7.50 -1.75 -2.13
N ALA A 18 -6.30 -1.47 -1.63
CA ALA A 18 -5.54 -0.29 -2.03
C ALA A 18 -5.21 -0.29 -3.54
N GLN A 19 -4.92 -1.47 -4.11
CA GLN A 19 -4.75 -1.64 -5.55
C GLN A 19 -6.03 -1.27 -6.32
N TYR A 20 -7.19 -1.77 -5.88
CA TYR A 20 -8.48 -1.48 -6.51
C TYR A 20 -8.86 0.01 -6.43
N HIS A 21 -8.59 0.66 -5.29
CA HIS A 21 -8.84 2.08 -5.13
C HIS A 21 -7.87 2.97 -5.93
N GLY A 22 -6.69 2.45 -6.31
CA GLY A 22 -5.70 3.18 -7.12
C GLY A 22 -5.05 4.39 -6.45
N LEU A 23 -5.38 4.65 -5.18
CA LEU A 23 -4.86 5.80 -4.42
C LEU A 23 -3.64 5.40 -3.58
N PRO A 24 -2.64 6.29 -3.44
CA PRO A 24 -1.53 6.06 -2.52
C PRO A 24 -2.06 6.05 -1.08
N ARG A 25 -1.78 4.96 -0.36
CA ARG A 25 -2.24 4.73 1.01
C ARG A 25 -1.08 4.27 1.89
N ALA A 26 -1.17 4.56 3.18
CA ALA A 26 -0.31 3.94 4.17
C ALA A 26 -0.76 2.49 4.38
N LEU A 27 0.15 1.55 4.17
CA LEU A 27 -0.04 0.12 4.37
C LEU A 27 0.96 -0.36 5.42
N GLN A 28 0.48 -1.16 6.37
CA GLN A 28 1.37 -1.95 7.20
C GLN A 28 1.68 -3.24 6.46
N LEU A 29 2.96 -3.48 6.21
CA LEU A 29 3.49 -4.66 5.56
C LEU A 29 4.66 -5.16 6.39
N ASN A 30 4.58 -6.38 6.93
CA ASN A 30 5.58 -6.95 7.84
C ASN A 30 5.91 -6.03 9.04
N GLY A 31 4.90 -5.34 9.59
CA GLY A 31 5.09 -4.39 10.69
C GLY A 31 5.76 -3.06 10.30
N GLN A 32 6.13 -2.85 9.03
CA GLN A 32 6.58 -1.56 8.52
C GLN A 32 5.45 -0.78 7.88
N THR A 33 5.36 0.51 8.18
CA THR A 33 4.38 1.39 7.53
C THR A 33 4.97 1.94 6.23
N VAL A 34 4.44 1.49 5.11
CA VAL A 34 4.84 1.90 3.77
C VAL A 34 3.75 2.73 3.14
N THR A 35 4.08 3.94 2.68
CA THR A 35 3.14 4.83 2.00
C THR A 35 3.40 4.82 0.51
N GLY A 36 2.39 4.45 -0.28
CA GLY A 36 2.53 4.42 -1.73
C GLY A 36 1.31 3.84 -2.43
N SER A 37 1.37 3.78 -3.76
CA SER A 37 0.33 3.15 -4.58
C SER A 37 0.67 1.70 -4.84
N VAL A 38 -0.30 0.80 -4.62
CA VAL A 38 -0.12 -0.64 -4.91
C VAL A 38 -0.35 -0.87 -6.39
N ARG A 39 0.67 -1.39 -7.08
CA ARG A 39 0.60 -1.69 -8.51
C ARG A 39 0.14 -3.12 -8.78
N SER A 40 0.58 -4.06 -7.96
CA SER A 40 0.19 -5.47 -8.06
C SER A 40 0.28 -6.17 -6.72
N VAL A 41 -0.68 -7.06 -6.47
CA VAL A 41 -0.64 -8.05 -5.38
C VAL A 41 -0.74 -9.43 -6.03
N VAL A 42 0.30 -10.25 -5.86
CA VAL A 42 0.35 -11.63 -6.38
C VAL A 42 0.38 -12.59 -5.20
N MET A 43 -0.39 -13.67 -5.27
CA MET A 43 -0.36 -14.75 -4.27
C MET A 43 0.44 -15.91 -4.81
N ASP A 44 1.45 -16.34 -4.06
CA ASP A 44 2.16 -17.60 -4.30
C ASP A 44 1.44 -18.71 -3.55
N ALA A 45 0.65 -19.48 -4.29
CA ALA A 45 -0.14 -20.59 -3.77
C ALA A 45 0.71 -21.68 -3.10
N SER A 46 1.98 -21.81 -3.48
CA SER A 46 2.90 -22.83 -2.93
C SER A 46 3.42 -22.49 -1.54
N ALA A 47 3.46 -21.20 -1.17
CA ALA A 47 4.14 -20.74 0.04
C ALA A 47 3.23 -19.97 1.01
N ALA A 48 1.95 -19.78 0.67
CA ALA A 48 1.05 -18.86 1.37
C ALA A 48 1.68 -17.47 1.57
N LYS A 49 2.42 -17.02 0.56
CA LYS A 49 3.10 -15.72 0.52
C LYS A 49 2.38 -14.82 -0.48
N TRP A 50 2.34 -13.53 -0.18
CA TRP A 50 1.86 -12.52 -1.12
C TRP A 50 2.99 -11.55 -1.45
N THR A 51 3.24 -11.35 -2.73
CA THR A 51 4.19 -10.36 -3.21
C THR A 51 3.45 -9.09 -3.60
N VAL A 52 3.71 -8.01 -2.87
CA VAL A 52 3.12 -6.69 -3.10
C VAL A 52 4.16 -5.81 -3.78
N LYS A 53 3.82 -5.29 -4.98
CA LYS A 53 4.64 -4.28 -5.67
C LYS A 53 4.05 -2.90 -5.43
N LEU A 54 4.86 -2.02 -4.86
CA LEU A 54 4.51 -0.66 -4.52
C LEU A 54 5.32 0.33 -5.36
N VAL A 55 4.66 1.42 -5.72
CA VAL A 55 5.30 2.63 -6.21
C VAL A 55 5.25 3.63 -5.06
N ALA A 56 6.42 4.07 -4.61
CA ALA A 56 6.54 5.14 -3.65
C ALA A 56 6.04 6.42 -4.33
N THR A 57 4.78 6.74 -4.09
CA THR A 57 4.13 7.95 -4.57
C THR A 57 3.82 8.79 -3.33
N PRO A 58 4.11 10.10 -3.32
CA PRO A 58 3.62 10.94 -2.24
C PRO A 58 2.10 10.79 -2.14
N PRO A 59 1.54 10.71 -0.91
CA PRO A 59 0.09 10.62 -0.75
C PRO A 59 -0.55 11.79 -1.49
N VAL A 60 -1.62 11.53 -2.24
CA VAL A 60 -2.43 12.60 -2.83
C VAL A 60 -3.12 13.28 -1.65
N VAL A 61 -2.46 14.32 -1.13
CA VAL A 61 -3.11 15.30 -0.26
C VAL A 61 -4.03 16.06 -1.19
N ASP A 62 -5.30 15.67 -1.23
CA ASP A 62 -6.32 16.44 -1.93
C ASP A 62 -6.16 17.90 -1.45
N ARG A 63 -5.91 18.81 -2.41
CA ARG A 63 -5.67 20.23 -2.12
C ARG A 63 -6.83 20.83 -1.30
N LYS A 64 -8.03 20.23 -1.37
CA LYS A 64 -9.20 20.61 -0.59
C LYS A 64 -9.01 20.41 0.93
N TYR A 65 -8.19 19.45 1.36
CA TYR A 65 -7.87 19.17 2.76
C TYR A 65 -6.46 19.61 3.16
N ARG A 66 -5.82 20.49 2.40
CA ARG A 66 -4.65 21.23 2.89
C ARG A 66 -5.13 22.12 4.04
N LEU A 67 -5.16 21.55 5.24
CA LEU A 67 -5.32 22.29 6.50
C LEU A 67 -4.39 23.49 6.38
N ARG A 68 -5.00 24.68 6.30
CA ARG A 68 -4.26 25.93 6.36
C ARG A 68 -3.46 25.86 7.65
N ARG A 69 -2.16 25.66 7.53
CA ARG A 69 -1.23 25.88 8.64
C ARG A 69 -1.33 27.37 8.93
N SER A 70 -2.18 27.73 9.91
CA SER A 70 -2.24 29.08 10.45
C SER A 70 -0.87 29.34 11.09
N ALA A 71 -0.13 30.24 10.46
CA ALA A 71 1.03 30.89 11.06
C ALA A 71 0.56 31.85 12.16
#